data_AF-A0A1X0WY98-F1
#
_entry.id   AF-A0A1X0WY98-F1
#
_cell.length_a   1.000
_cell.length_b   1.000
_cell.length_c   1.000
_cell.angle_alpha   90.00
_cell.angle_beta   90.00
_cell.angle_gamma   90.00
#
_symmetry.space_group_name_H-M   'P 1'
#
loop_
_entity.id
_entity.type
_entity.pdbx_description
1 polymer ?
#
loop_
_entity_poly.entity_id
_entity_poly.type
_entity_poly.pdbx_seq_one_letter_code
_entity_poly.pdbx_strand_id
1 'polypeptide(L)'
;MSIAIKVDLQKAKQKLSSESMTRGKVAVASQILLDNEQYIPLRGGELRASGRIVGQGDAVVYGTVYSRAQFYGSNGIVTFRRYTTPGTGKRWDQVATSNHAEEWARAFVKGMGL
;
A
#
# COMPACT_ATOMS: atom_id res chain seq x y z
N MET A 1 -18.59 -34.09 35.78
CA MET A 1 -18.42 -34.61 34.41
C MET A 1 -17.77 -33.53 33.57
N SER A 2 -16.72 -33.85 32.81
CA SER A 2 -16.06 -32.93 31.89
C SER A 2 -15.89 -33.59 30.53
N ILE A 3 -16.14 -32.84 29.46
CA ILE A 3 -15.94 -33.27 28.07
C ILE A 3 -14.65 -32.62 27.60
N ALA A 4 -13.66 -33.43 27.20
CA ALA A 4 -12.44 -32.95 26.58
C ALA A 4 -12.62 -32.90 25.06
N ILE A 5 -12.64 -31.69 24.48
CA ILE A 5 -12.68 -31.50 23.03
C ILE A 5 -11.23 -31.44 22.54
N LYS A 6 -10.82 -32.40 21.71
CA LYS A 6 -9.53 -32.36 20.99
C LYS A 6 -9.77 -31.81 19.58
N VAL A 7 -9.30 -30.60 19.31
CA VAL A 7 -9.32 -29.98 17.98
C VAL A 7 -7.88 -29.82 17.48
N ASP A 8 -7.60 -30.30 16.26
CA ASP A 8 -6.32 -30.04 15.59
C ASP A 8 -6.35 -28.64 14.95
N LEU A 9 -5.44 -27.78 15.43
CA LEU A 9 -5.33 -26.38 15.02
C LEU A 9 -4.07 -26.10 14.18
N GLN A 10 -3.30 -27.13 13.77
CA GLN A 10 -2.02 -26.92 13.07
C GLN A 10 -2.16 -26.13 11.78
N LYS A 11 -3.14 -26.47 10.94
CA LYS A 11 -3.40 -25.77 9.67
C LYS A 11 -3.84 -24.32 9.88
N ALA A 12 -4.65 -24.06 10.91
CA ALA A 12 -5.08 -22.71 11.26
C ALA A 12 -3.89 -21.85 11.72
N LYS A 13 -3.00 -22.43 12.54
CA LYS A 13 -1.76 -21.75 12.98
C LYS A 13 -0.82 -21.44 11.83
N GLN A 14 -0.69 -22.33 10.85
CA GLN A 14 0.13 -22.09 9.65
C GLN A 14 -0.43 -20.94 8.80
N LYS A 15 -1.75 -20.89 8.59
CA LYS A 15 -2.39 -19.80 7.83
C LYS A 15 -2.32 -18.44 8.53
N LEU A 16 -2.15 -18.41 9.85
CA LEU A 16 -2.01 -17.21 10.67
C LEU A 16 -0.56 -16.99 11.16
N SER A 17 0.42 -17.67 10.57
CA SER A 17 1.81 -17.53 10.96
C SER A 17 2.39 -16.16 10.55
N SER A 18 3.54 -15.80 11.14
CA SER A 18 4.26 -14.57 10.77
C SER A 18 4.63 -14.54 9.28
N GLU A 19 4.98 -15.69 8.71
CA GLU A 19 5.31 -15.81 7.28
C GLU A 19 4.07 -15.59 6.40
N SER A 20 2.92 -16.12 6.82
CA SER A 20 1.64 -15.87 6.15
C SER A 20 1.29 -14.38 6.17
N MET A 21 1.42 -13.75 7.34
CA MET A 21 1.24 -12.31 7.54
C MET A 21 2.15 -11.49 6.62
N THR A 22 3.44 -11.83 6.56
CA THR A 22 4.40 -11.15 5.68
C THR A 22 4.04 -11.30 4.21
N ARG A 23 3.62 -12.49 3.75
CA ARG A 23 3.14 -12.67 2.37
C ARG A 23 1.91 -11.82 2.07
N GLY A 24 0.97 -11.75 3.02
CA GLY A 24 -0.19 -10.85 2.94
C GLY A 24 0.22 -9.39 2.77
N LYS A 25 1.13 -8.90 3.63
CA LYS A 25 1.68 -7.54 3.57
C LYS A 25 2.36 -7.22 2.23
N VAL A 26 3.23 -8.11 1.75
CA VAL A 26 3.90 -7.92 0.46
C VAL A 26 2.90 -7.90 -0.69
N ALA A 27 1.88 -8.77 -0.65
CA ALA A 27 0.86 -8.84 -1.69
C ALA A 27 0.04 -7.53 -1.76
N VAL A 28 -0.44 -7.04 -0.62
CA VAL A 28 -1.19 -5.77 -0.59
C VAL A 28 -0.30 -4.58 -0.92
N ALA A 29 0.94 -4.51 -0.41
CA ALA A 29 1.86 -3.43 -0.73
C ALA A 29 2.20 -3.37 -2.24
N SER A 30 2.28 -4.53 -2.90
CA SER A 30 2.46 -4.59 -4.36
C SER A 30 1.25 -4.05 -5.11
N GLN A 31 0.02 -4.38 -4.68
CA GLN A 31 -1.20 -3.82 -5.27
C GLN A 31 -1.28 -2.30 -5.03
N ILE A 32 -1.05 -1.85 -3.79
CA ILE A 32 -0.97 -0.43 -3.43
C ILE A 32 0.01 0.31 -4.34
N LEU A 33 1.18 -0.27 -4.61
CA LEU A 33 2.18 0.36 -5.47
C LEU A 33 1.67 0.55 -6.91
N LEU A 34 1.02 -0.46 -7.47
CA LEU A 34 0.44 -0.42 -8.82
C LEU A 34 -0.75 0.54 -8.90
N ASP A 35 -1.71 0.43 -7.98
CA ASP A 35 -2.94 1.22 -7.99
C ASP A 35 -2.66 2.71 -7.75
N ASN A 36 -1.60 3.04 -6.99
CA ASN A 36 -1.23 4.42 -6.74
C ASN A 36 -0.71 5.16 -7.98
N GLU A 37 -0.19 4.47 -9.01
CA GLU A 37 0.43 5.13 -10.15
C GLU A 37 -0.47 6.16 -10.83
N GLN A 38 -1.76 5.88 -10.92
CA GLN A 38 -2.74 6.77 -11.56
C GLN A 38 -3.02 8.05 -10.76
N TYR A 39 -2.78 8.05 -9.45
CA TYR A 39 -3.07 9.19 -8.56
C TYR A 39 -1.84 10.06 -8.30
N ILE A 40 -0.63 9.55 -8.57
CA ILE A 40 0.62 10.27 -8.35
C ILE A 40 0.83 11.32 -9.46
N PRO A 41 1.12 12.58 -9.12
CA PRO A 41 1.45 13.61 -10.10
C PRO A 41 2.53 13.21 -11.10
N LEU A 42 2.25 13.44 -12.38
CA LEU A 42 3.21 13.29 -13.46
C LEU A 42 3.28 14.57 -14.30
N ARG A 43 4.51 15.06 -14.45
CA ARG A 43 4.88 16.12 -15.39
C ARG A 43 6.16 15.74 -16.13
N GLY A 44 7.07 15.08 -15.40
CA GLY A 44 8.31 14.49 -15.88
C GLY A 44 9.09 13.90 -14.69
N GLY A 45 10.17 13.20 -14.97
CA GLY A 45 11.04 12.57 -13.97
C GLY A 45 10.47 11.29 -13.34
N GLU A 46 11.21 10.76 -12.37
CA GLU A 46 11.05 9.38 -11.89
C GLU A 46 10.14 9.20 -10.66
N LEU A 47 9.27 10.16 -10.31
CA LEU A 47 8.49 10.04 -9.06
C LEU A 47 7.68 8.74 -8.98
N ARG A 48 6.90 8.44 -10.03
CA ARG A 48 6.12 7.18 -10.10
C ARG A 48 7.04 5.97 -10.07
N ALA A 49 8.06 5.96 -10.92
CA ALA A 49 9.04 4.88 -11.05
C ALA A 49 9.89 4.65 -9.77
N SER A 50 10.01 5.65 -8.90
CA SER A 50 10.77 5.56 -7.64
C SER A 50 10.03 4.83 -6.51
N GLY A 51 8.77 4.44 -6.75
CA GLY A 51 7.97 3.68 -5.81
C GLY A 51 8.63 2.36 -5.46
N ARG A 52 8.75 2.06 -4.16
CA ARG A 52 9.27 0.76 -3.68
C ARG A 52 8.61 0.32 -2.40
N ILE A 53 8.55 -0.98 -2.21
CA ILE A 53 8.07 -1.62 -0.98
C ILE A 53 9.24 -1.73 0.01
N VAL A 54 9.01 -1.40 1.27
CA VAL A 54 10.00 -1.52 2.36
C VAL A 54 9.41 -2.29 3.54
N GLY A 55 10.28 -2.75 4.46
CA GLY A 55 9.85 -3.43 5.68
C GLY A 55 9.02 -4.69 5.42
N GLN A 56 9.35 -5.47 4.39
CA GLN A 56 8.60 -6.68 4.01
C GLN A 56 7.08 -6.43 3.79
N GLY A 57 6.73 -5.30 3.17
CA GLY A 57 5.33 -4.94 2.90
C GLY A 57 4.71 -4.01 3.93
N ASP A 58 5.48 -3.52 4.91
CA ASP A 58 4.99 -2.55 5.90
C ASP A 58 4.69 -1.17 5.30
N ALA A 59 5.40 -0.76 4.24
CA ALA A 59 5.15 0.51 3.58
C ALA A 59 5.52 0.53 2.10
N VAL A 60 4.87 1.43 1.36
CA VAL A 60 5.27 1.89 0.03
C VAL A 60 5.84 3.29 0.15
N VAL A 61 7.03 3.51 -0.39
CA VAL A 61 7.75 4.79 -0.29
C VAL A 61 8.20 5.28 -1.66
N TYR A 62 8.25 6.61 -1.83
CA TYR A 62 8.67 7.28 -3.06
C TYR A 62 9.94 8.11 -2.80
N GLY A 63 11.02 7.77 -3.51
CA GLY A 63 12.39 8.15 -3.16
C GLY A 63 12.99 9.36 -3.87
N THR A 64 12.20 10.25 -4.48
CA THR A 64 12.75 11.44 -5.16
C THR A 64 12.86 12.65 -4.24
N VAL A 65 13.78 13.58 -4.53
CA VAL A 65 13.99 14.82 -3.76
C VAL A 65 12.70 15.65 -3.62
N TYR A 66 11.84 15.60 -4.63
CA TYR A 66 10.58 16.35 -4.69
C TYR A 66 9.35 15.52 -4.29
N SER A 67 9.48 14.23 -3.95
CA SER A 67 8.34 13.36 -3.62
C SER A 67 7.53 13.92 -2.46
N ARG A 68 8.21 14.34 -1.39
CA ARG A 68 7.59 14.95 -0.21
C ARG A 68 6.82 16.23 -0.57
N ALA A 69 7.43 17.11 -1.36
CA ALA A 69 6.80 18.37 -1.74
C ALA A 69 5.52 18.10 -2.57
N GLN A 70 5.57 17.16 -3.50
CA GLN A 70 4.40 16.76 -4.29
C GLN A 70 3.31 16.13 -3.43
N PHE A 71 3.70 15.25 -2.50
CA PHE A 71 2.78 14.57 -1.60
C PHE A 71 1.99 15.54 -0.72
N TYR A 72 2.63 16.59 -0.18
CA TYR A 72 1.94 17.61 0.62
C TYR A 72 1.38 18.77 -0.20
N GLY A 73 1.73 18.87 -1.49
CA GLY A 73 1.34 19.97 -2.36
C GLY A 73 2.02 21.29 -2.03
N SER A 74 3.20 21.26 -1.39
CA SER A 74 3.99 22.45 -1.07
C SER A 74 5.44 22.06 -0.76
N ASN A 75 6.39 22.92 -1.14
CA ASN A 75 7.79 22.81 -0.75
C ASN A 75 8.16 23.73 0.45
N GLY A 76 7.16 24.35 1.09
CA GLY A 76 7.35 25.32 2.18
C GLY A 76 7.48 26.77 1.71
N ILE A 77 7.72 27.01 0.42
CA ILE A 77 7.79 28.36 -0.17
C ILE A 77 6.57 28.61 -1.04
N VAL A 78 6.21 27.65 -1.89
CA VAL A 78 5.08 27.75 -2.82
C VAL A 78 4.10 26.61 -2.60
N THR A 79 2.81 26.91 -2.71
CA THR A 79 1.74 25.91 -2.70
C THR A 79 1.40 25.51 -4.13
N PHE A 80 1.38 24.21 -4.40
CA PHE A 80 1.01 23.64 -5.68
C PHE A 80 -0.52 23.61 -5.79
N ARG A 81 -1.07 24.39 -6.72
CA ARG A 81 -2.53 24.51 -6.91
C ARG A 81 -3.06 23.79 -8.15
N ARG A 82 -2.19 23.48 -9.10
CA ARG A 82 -2.55 22.87 -10.39
C ARG A 82 -1.57 21.75 -10.70
N TYR A 83 -2.11 20.57 -11.00
CA TYR A 83 -1.36 19.40 -11.45
C TYR A 83 -1.62 19.20 -12.94
N THR A 84 -0.59 18.78 -13.68
CA THR A 84 -0.66 18.63 -15.14
C THR A 84 -1.39 17.37 -15.57
N THR A 85 -1.36 16.32 -14.75
CA THR A 85 -2.08 15.07 -15.03
C THR A 85 -3.44 15.09 -14.32
N PRO A 86 -4.57 14.99 -15.05
CA PRO A 86 -5.90 14.92 -14.44
C PRO A 86 -6.02 13.74 -13.46
N GLY A 87 -6.81 13.91 -12.40
CA GLY A 87 -7.00 12.87 -11.37
C GLY A 87 -5.82 12.67 -10.42
N THR A 88 -4.71 13.41 -10.60
CA THR A 88 -3.54 13.36 -9.71
C THR A 88 -3.46 14.57 -8.79
N GLY A 89 -2.78 14.41 -7.66
CA GLY A 89 -2.54 15.54 -6.77
C GLY A 89 -1.81 15.19 -5.48
N LYS A 90 -1.82 16.15 -4.54
CA LYS A 90 -1.34 15.91 -3.17
C LYS A 90 -2.18 14.84 -2.50
N ARG A 91 -1.59 14.17 -1.50
CA ARG A 91 -2.27 13.15 -0.69
C ARG A 91 -2.94 12.07 -1.54
N TRP A 92 -2.23 11.61 -2.56
CA TRP A 92 -2.68 10.51 -3.42
C TRP A 92 -2.97 9.24 -2.62
N ASP A 93 -2.34 9.06 -1.45
CA ASP A 93 -2.62 8.00 -0.48
C ASP A 93 -4.10 7.96 -0.08
N GLN A 94 -4.70 9.13 0.15
CA GLN A 94 -6.08 9.23 0.61
C GLN A 94 -7.06 8.87 -0.52
N VAL A 95 -6.78 9.33 -1.74
CA VAL A 95 -7.61 9.04 -2.91
C VAL A 95 -7.53 7.56 -3.25
N ALA A 96 -6.32 7.00 -3.31
CA ALA A 96 -6.13 5.58 -3.58
C ALA A 96 -6.80 4.71 -2.52
N THR A 97 -6.65 5.05 -1.24
CA THR A 97 -7.32 4.33 -0.13
C THR A 97 -8.84 4.39 -0.27
N SER A 98 -9.40 5.56 -0.59
CA SER A 98 -10.85 5.72 -0.77
C SER A 98 -11.41 4.83 -1.89
N ASN A 99 -10.61 4.55 -2.92
CA ASN A 99 -11.04 3.80 -4.10
C ASN A 99 -10.75 2.29 -3.99
N HIS A 100 -9.68 1.90 -3.30
CA HIS A 100 -9.14 0.54 -3.36
C HIS A 100 -9.04 -0.18 -2.00
N ALA A 101 -9.43 0.44 -0.87
CA ALA A 101 -9.25 -0.17 0.46
C ALA A 101 -9.80 -1.59 0.58
N GLU A 102 -10.98 -1.87 0.01
CA GLU A 102 -11.55 -3.21 0.02
C GLU A 102 -10.76 -4.21 -0.83
N GLU A 103 -10.27 -3.77 -1.99
CA GLU A 103 -9.45 -4.59 -2.89
C GLU A 103 -8.12 -4.94 -2.23
N TRP A 104 -7.53 -3.98 -1.53
CA TRP A 104 -6.30 -4.16 -0.76
C TRP A 104 -6.50 -5.13 0.41
N ALA A 105 -7.62 -5.04 1.13
CA ALA A 105 -7.97 -6.01 2.16
C ALA A 105 -8.10 -7.42 1.58
N ARG A 106 -8.75 -7.57 0.41
CA ARG A 106 -8.84 -8.86 -0.30
C ARG A 106 -7.48 -9.37 -0.75
N ALA A 107 -6.61 -8.50 -1.28
CA ALA A 107 -5.26 -8.85 -1.71
C ALA A 107 -4.40 -9.34 -0.55
N PHE A 108 -4.53 -8.70 0.62
CA PHE A 108 -3.87 -9.11 1.85
C PHE A 108 -4.30 -10.53 2.28
N VAL A 109 -5.61 -10.77 2.40
CA VAL A 109 -6.17 -12.09 2.77
C VAL A 109 -5.72 -13.17 1.79
N LYS A 110 -5.80 -12.88 0.48
CA LYS A 110 -5.30 -13.79 -0.57
C LYS A 110 -3.80 -14.07 -0.44
N GLY A 111 -3.00 -13.05 -0.13
CA GLY A 111 -1.55 -13.19 0.09
C GLY A 111 -1.21 -14.07 1.31
N MET A 112 -2.06 -14.07 2.35
CA MET A 112 -1.96 -14.99 3.47
C MET A 112 -2.31 -16.45 3.09
N GLY A 113 -2.95 -16.68 1.94
CA GLY A 113 -3.47 -18.00 1.56
C GLY A 113 -4.75 -18.36 2.33
N LEU A 114 -5.53 -17.34 2.68
CA LEU A 114 -6.86 -17.47 3.26
C LEU A 114 -7.94 -17.41 2.18
#